data_AF-A0A3D4B6R4-F1
#
_entry.id   AF-A0A3D4B6R4-F1
#
_cell.length_a   1.000
_cell.length_b   1.000
_cell.length_c   1.000
_cell.angle_alpha   90.00
_cell.angle_beta   90.00
_cell.angle_gamma   90.00
#
_symmetry.space_group_name_H-M   'P 1'
#
loop_
_entity.id
_entity.type
_entity.pdbx_description
1 polymer ?
#
loop_
_entity_poly.entity_id
_entity_poly.type
_entity_poly.pdbx_seq_one_letter_code
_entity_poly.pdbx_strand_id
1 'polypeptide(L)'
;ADLSAVLSVAADIGKAITEYKVIVTKSTVPVGTGVRITETIQQNVSHSIDFTVASNPEFLREGTAIDDFLNPDRVVIGTNDSRAQAILRDIYRPLSLDDTPILMTTRETAEMIKYAANA
;
A
#
# COMPACT_ATOMS: atom_id res chain seq x y z
N ALA A 1 -11.22 6.28 12.22
CA ALA A 1 -9.88 6.86 12.02
C ALA A 1 -10.02 8.16 11.24
N ASP A 2 -9.27 9.19 11.60
CA ASP A 2 -9.18 10.40 10.78
C ASP A 2 -8.37 10.10 9.51
N LEU A 3 -8.94 10.40 8.34
CA LEU A 3 -8.32 10.18 7.02
C LEU A 3 -7.89 11.48 6.35
N SER A 4 -8.05 12.63 7.00
CA SER A 4 -7.79 13.97 6.43
C SER A 4 -6.39 14.06 5.81
N ALA A 5 -5.36 13.63 6.53
CA ALA A 5 -3.98 13.64 6.05
C ALA A 5 -3.78 12.71 4.84
N VAL A 6 -4.34 11.49 4.87
CA VAL A 6 -4.23 10.51 3.78
C VAL A 6 -4.89 11.04 2.51
N LEU A 7 -6.08 11.63 2.62
CA LEU A 7 -6.82 12.18 1.49
C LEU A 7 -6.19 13.47 0.95
N SER A 8 -5.60 14.29 1.82
CA SER A 8 -4.82 15.46 1.38
C SER A 8 -3.65 15.05 0.50
N VAL A 9 -2.87 14.03 0.93
CA VAL A 9 -1.75 13.50 0.13
C VAL A 9 -2.26 12.87 -1.17
N ALA A 10 -3.37 12.15 -1.15
CA ALA A 10 -3.98 11.59 -2.35
C ALA A 10 -4.36 12.68 -3.37
N ALA A 11 -4.89 13.82 -2.91
CA ALA A 11 -5.21 14.95 -3.78
C ALA A 11 -3.94 15.56 -4.40
N ASP A 12 -2.88 15.70 -3.62
CA ASP A 12 -1.61 16.26 -4.12
C ASP A 12 -0.91 15.30 -5.11
N ILE A 13 -1.02 13.99 -4.90
CA ILE A 13 -0.60 12.98 -5.89
C ILE A 13 -1.38 13.16 -7.19
N GLY A 14 -2.71 13.31 -7.12
CA GLY A 14 -3.54 13.54 -8.30
C GLY A 14 -3.11 14.77 -9.12
N LYS A 15 -2.76 15.87 -8.44
CA LYS A 15 -2.27 17.09 -9.12
C LYS A 15 -0.90 16.91 -9.77
N ALA A 16 -0.05 16.05 -9.22
CA ALA A 16 1.36 15.90 -9.62
C ALA A 16 1.65 14.71 -10.54
N ILE A 17 0.75 13.73 -10.62
CA ILE A 17 0.98 12.52 -11.43
C ILE A 17 0.98 12.86 -12.93
N THR A 18 2.01 12.40 -13.64
CA THR A 18 2.23 12.67 -15.08
C THR A 18 2.36 11.41 -15.92
N GLU A 19 2.52 10.25 -15.29
CA GLU A 19 2.68 8.94 -15.92
C GLU A 19 2.18 7.85 -14.96
N TYR A 20 2.13 6.60 -15.42
CA TYR A 20 1.67 5.49 -14.60
C TYR A 20 2.49 5.34 -13.30
N LYS A 21 1.77 5.22 -12.18
CA LYS A 21 2.36 4.96 -10.86
C LYS A 21 1.58 3.88 -10.11
N VAL A 22 2.29 3.17 -9.24
CA VAL A 22 1.68 2.36 -8.17
C VAL A 22 1.76 3.15 -6.88
N ILE A 23 0.62 3.56 -6.35
CA ILE A 23 0.49 4.29 -5.10
C ILE A 23 0.19 3.27 -4.00
N VAL A 24 1.02 3.23 -2.96
CA VAL A 24 0.97 2.20 -1.94
C VAL A 24 0.62 2.80 -0.58
N THR A 25 -0.49 2.38 -0.01
CA THR A 25 -0.85 2.73 1.37
C THR A 25 -0.14 1.80 2.34
N LYS A 26 0.81 2.35 3.10
CA LYS A 26 1.51 1.65 4.19
C LYS A 26 0.94 1.94 5.58
N SER A 27 0.30 3.09 5.74
CA SER A 27 -0.38 3.52 6.96
C SER A 27 -1.49 2.55 7.36
N THR A 28 -1.77 2.47 8.67
CA THR A 28 -2.96 1.76 9.17
C THR A 28 -4.20 2.59 8.82
N VAL A 29 -5.03 2.06 7.91
CA VAL A 29 -6.24 2.73 7.44
C VAL A 29 -7.44 1.76 7.42
N PRO A 30 -8.66 2.20 7.78
CA PRO A 30 -9.84 1.34 7.77
C PRO A 30 -10.06 0.70 6.40
N VAL A 31 -10.68 -0.48 6.41
CA VAL A 31 -11.06 -1.19 5.17
C VAL A 31 -11.91 -0.26 4.27
N GLY A 32 -11.58 -0.23 2.98
CA GLY A 32 -12.22 0.62 1.98
C GLY A 32 -11.53 1.98 1.78
N THR A 33 -10.46 2.29 2.54
CA THR A 33 -9.73 3.56 2.36
C THR A 33 -9.06 3.63 0.99
N GLY A 34 -8.55 2.52 0.47
CA GLY A 34 -8.00 2.46 -0.88
C GLY A 34 -8.96 2.92 -1.99
N VAL A 35 -10.27 2.68 -1.82
CA VAL A 35 -11.31 3.20 -2.75
C VAL A 35 -11.33 4.72 -2.70
N ARG A 36 -11.41 5.31 -1.50
CA ARG A 36 -11.43 6.77 -1.32
C ARG A 36 -10.17 7.44 -1.85
N ILE A 37 -9.01 6.81 -1.67
CA ILE A 37 -7.74 7.29 -2.25
C ILE A 37 -7.82 7.30 -3.79
N THR A 38 -8.34 6.23 -4.38
CA THR A 38 -8.51 6.11 -5.84
C THR A 38 -9.39 7.23 -6.39
N GLU A 39 -10.56 7.45 -5.77
CA GLU A 39 -11.50 8.51 -6.13
C GLU A 39 -10.87 9.91 -5.97
N THR A 40 -10.14 10.13 -4.86
CA THR A 40 -9.51 11.43 -4.59
C THR A 40 -8.43 11.76 -5.62
N ILE A 41 -7.59 10.79 -6.00
CA ILE A 41 -6.58 10.97 -7.05
C ILE A 41 -7.28 11.26 -8.40
N GLN A 42 -8.30 10.48 -8.76
CA GLN A 42 -9.07 10.67 -10.00
C GLN A 42 -9.72 12.05 -10.10
N GLN A 43 -10.23 12.60 -9.00
CA GLN A 43 -10.85 13.93 -8.98
C GLN A 43 -9.83 15.07 -9.16
N ASN A 44 -8.55 14.82 -8.88
CA ASN A 44 -7.50 15.84 -8.91
C ASN A 44 -6.55 15.69 -10.10
N VAL A 45 -6.67 14.63 -10.91
CA VAL A 45 -5.84 14.42 -12.09
C VAL A 45 -6.28 15.32 -13.24
N SER A 46 -5.32 16.02 -13.85
CA SER A 46 -5.59 16.97 -14.93
C SER A 46 -5.81 16.32 -16.29
N HIS A 47 -5.33 15.08 -16.48
CA HIS A 47 -5.38 14.34 -17.74
C HIS A 47 -5.68 12.86 -17.46
N SER A 48 -6.16 12.13 -18.48
CA SER A 48 -6.39 10.69 -18.34
C SER A 48 -5.05 9.97 -18.19
N ILE A 49 -4.73 9.59 -16.95
CA ILE A 49 -3.53 8.86 -16.57
C ILE A 49 -3.97 7.63 -15.78
N ASP A 50 -3.46 6.47 -16.17
CA ASP A 50 -3.69 5.22 -15.47
C ASP A 50 -2.79 5.11 -14.23
N PHE A 51 -3.30 4.56 -13.14
CA PHE A 51 -2.56 4.35 -11.90
C PHE A 51 -3.22 3.26 -11.06
N THR A 52 -2.43 2.65 -10.18
CA THR A 52 -2.92 1.60 -9.28
C THR A 52 -2.74 2.00 -7.83
N VAL A 53 -3.80 1.90 -7.03
CA VAL A 53 -3.74 2.02 -5.57
C VAL A 53 -3.65 0.63 -4.95
N ALA A 54 -2.56 0.34 -4.26
CA ALA A 54 -2.31 -0.89 -3.54
C ALA A 54 -2.22 -0.64 -2.02
N SER A 55 -2.38 -1.71 -1.23
CA SER A 55 -2.17 -1.70 0.22
C SER A 55 -0.95 -2.56 0.56
N ASN A 56 -0.05 -2.06 1.40
CA ASN A 56 1.08 -2.82 1.92
C ASN A 56 1.31 -2.43 3.38
N PRO A 57 0.47 -2.93 4.30
CA PRO A 57 0.57 -2.56 5.71
C PRO A 57 1.93 -2.93 6.28
N GLU A 58 2.38 -2.16 7.27
CA GLU A 58 3.55 -2.48 8.08
C GLU A 58 3.15 -3.28 9.33
N PHE A 59 4.08 -4.03 9.93
CA PHE A 59 3.86 -4.78 11.17
C PHE A 59 5.02 -4.58 12.15
N LEU A 60 5.66 -3.41 12.08
CA LEU A 60 6.86 -3.09 12.85
C LEU A 60 6.50 -2.78 14.31
N ARG A 61 7.40 -3.13 15.22
CA ARG A 61 7.28 -2.79 16.65
C ARG A 61 8.22 -1.66 17.00
N GLU A 62 7.79 -0.79 17.91
CA GLU A 62 8.65 0.26 18.45
C GLU A 62 9.88 -0.36 19.16
N GLY A 63 11.05 0.24 18.93
CA GLY A 63 12.32 -0.25 19.47
C GLY A 63 13.00 -1.36 18.66
N THR A 64 12.31 -2.02 17.73
CA THR A 64 12.88 -3.08 16.85
C THR A 64 12.60 -2.86 15.37
N ALA A 65 12.11 -1.68 14.98
CA ALA A 65 11.63 -1.38 13.63
C ALA A 65 12.63 -1.66 12.48
N ILE A 66 13.94 -1.51 12.71
CA ILE A 66 14.95 -1.83 11.69
C ILE A 66 15.00 -3.34 11.45
N ASP A 67 15.09 -4.13 12.53
CA ASP A 67 15.16 -5.58 12.44
C ASP A 67 13.84 -6.17 11.92
N ASP A 68 12.70 -5.68 12.42
CA ASP A 68 11.37 -6.08 11.94
C ASP A 68 11.15 -5.75 10.45
N PHE A 69 11.82 -4.72 9.91
CA PHE A 69 11.74 -4.38 8.50
C PHE A 69 12.66 -5.25 7.63
N LEU A 70 13.86 -5.57 8.12
CA LEU A 70 14.84 -6.39 7.41
C LEU A 70 14.52 -7.88 7.49
N ASN A 71 13.90 -8.33 8.57
CA ASN A 71 13.57 -9.73 8.85
C ASN A 71 12.08 -9.89 9.21
N PRO A 72 11.12 -9.47 8.36
CA PRO A 72 9.72 -9.54 8.72
C PRO A 72 9.20 -10.99 8.67
N ASP A 73 8.28 -11.34 9.58
CA ASP A 73 7.60 -12.65 9.56
C ASP A 73 6.88 -12.92 8.22
N ARG A 74 6.38 -11.85 7.58
CA ARG A 74 5.73 -11.84 6.28
C ARG A 74 5.59 -10.42 5.75
N VAL A 75 5.51 -10.28 4.43
CA VAL A 75 5.11 -9.04 3.75
C VAL A 75 3.72 -9.23 3.14
N VAL A 76 2.77 -8.36 3.49
CA VAL A 76 1.40 -8.40 2.95
C VAL A 76 1.26 -7.37 1.84
N ILE A 77 0.81 -7.78 0.66
CA ILE A 77 0.54 -6.90 -0.48
C ILE A 77 -0.89 -7.14 -0.97
N GLY A 78 -1.70 -6.07 -0.93
CA GLY A 78 -3.07 -6.05 -1.38
C GLY A 78 -3.24 -5.26 -2.68
N THR A 79 -3.46 -5.95 -3.79
CA THR A 79 -3.83 -5.33 -5.08
C THR A 79 -4.39 -6.37 -6.05
N ASN A 80 -5.35 -5.95 -6.87
CA ASN A 80 -5.94 -6.80 -7.93
C ASN A 80 -5.25 -6.60 -9.29
N ASP A 81 -4.31 -5.65 -9.40
CA ASP A 81 -3.57 -5.38 -10.63
C ASP A 81 -2.27 -6.19 -10.68
N SER A 82 -2.20 -7.12 -11.63
CA SER A 82 -1.02 -7.95 -11.89
C SER A 82 0.27 -7.15 -12.16
N ARG A 83 0.18 -5.97 -12.78
CA ARG A 83 1.34 -5.09 -13.04
C ARG A 83 1.88 -4.54 -11.73
N ALA A 84 1.01 -4.05 -10.86
CA ALA A 84 1.39 -3.61 -9.53
C ALA A 84 1.94 -4.76 -8.67
N GLN A 85 1.38 -5.97 -8.77
CA GLN A 85 1.92 -7.14 -8.07
C GLN A 85 3.37 -7.43 -8.49
N ALA A 86 3.67 -7.41 -9.79
CA ALA A 86 5.03 -7.63 -10.29
C ALA A 86 6.02 -6.57 -9.78
N ILE A 87 5.65 -5.29 -9.89
CA ILE A 87 6.48 -4.17 -9.41
C ILE A 87 6.77 -4.31 -7.90
N LEU A 88 5.75 -4.62 -7.10
CA LEU A 88 5.91 -4.75 -5.65
C LEU A 88 6.72 -6.00 -5.29
N ARG A 89 6.59 -7.12 -6.01
CA ARG A 89 7.46 -8.30 -5.81
C ARG A 89 8.92 -7.97 -6.06
N ASP A 90 9.20 -7.21 -7.12
CA ASP A 90 10.58 -6.83 -7.44
C ASP A 90 11.20 -5.92 -6.37
N ILE A 91 10.41 -4.99 -5.80
CA ILE A 91 10.83 -4.14 -4.67
C ILE A 91 11.20 -5.00 -3.45
N TYR A 92 10.39 -6.00 -3.14
CA TYR A 92 10.60 -6.89 -1.99
C TYR A 92 11.57 -8.05 -2.28
N ARG A 93 12.06 -8.19 -3.51
CA ARG A 93 12.92 -9.30 -3.92
C ARG A 93 14.15 -9.48 -3.03
N PRO A 94 14.88 -8.42 -2.60
CA PRO A 94 16.03 -8.57 -1.74
C PRO A 94 15.71 -9.24 -0.40
N LEU A 95 14.53 -8.97 0.17
CA LEU A 95 14.07 -9.57 1.44
C LEU A 95 13.57 -11.00 1.24
N SER A 96 13.04 -11.34 0.05
CA SER A 96 12.57 -12.70 -0.25
C SER A 96 13.70 -13.72 -0.44
N LEU A 97 14.96 -13.27 -0.54
CA LEU A 97 16.12 -14.18 -0.55
C LEU A 97 16.39 -14.81 0.82
N ASP A 98 15.84 -14.21 1.89
CA ASP A 98 16.00 -14.63 3.29
C ASP A 98 14.74 -15.39 3.81
N ASP A 99 14.04 -16.12 2.93
CA ASP A 99 12.83 -16.91 3.23
C ASP A 99 11.60 -16.13 3.74
N THR A 100 11.60 -14.80 3.69
CA THR A 100 10.40 -13.99 4.04
C THR A 100 9.24 -14.27 3.06
N PRO A 101 8.08 -14.77 3.54
CA PRO A 101 6.94 -15.03 2.68
C PRO A 101 6.23 -13.73 2.27
N ILE A 102 5.93 -13.60 0.97
CA ILE A 102 5.10 -12.51 0.42
C ILE A 102 3.67 -13.01 0.24
N LEU A 103 2.75 -12.50 1.07
CA LEU A 103 1.32 -12.77 0.99
C LEU A 103 0.64 -11.78 0.04
N MET A 104 0.24 -12.27 -1.13
CA MET A 104 -0.58 -11.52 -2.09
C MET A 104 -2.06 -11.71 -1.80
N THR A 105 -2.82 -10.62 -1.80
CA THR A 105 -4.26 -10.63 -1.56
C THR A 105 -4.95 -9.42 -2.22
N THR A 106 -6.25 -9.24 -1.99
CA THR A 106 -6.98 -8.05 -2.41
C THR A 106 -6.61 -6.86 -1.52
N ARG A 107 -6.85 -5.63 -2.02
CA ARG A 107 -6.54 -4.42 -1.26
C ARG A 107 -7.30 -4.36 0.06
N GLU A 108 -8.58 -4.66 0.03
CA GLU A 108 -9.48 -4.62 1.18
C GLU A 108 -9.12 -5.70 2.21
N THR A 109 -8.69 -6.88 1.76
CA THR A 109 -8.19 -7.93 2.66
C THR A 109 -6.87 -7.54 3.32
N ALA A 110 -5.94 -6.89 2.61
CA ALA A 110 -4.71 -6.39 3.20
C ALA A 110 -4.97 -5.32 4.28
N GLU A 111 -5.89 -4.39 4.04
CA GLU A 111 -6.34 -3.41 5.05
C GLU A 111 -6.93 -4.11 6.29
N MET A 112 -7.75 -5.14 6.08
CA MET A 112 -8.36 -5.92 7.16
C MET A 112 -7.31 -6.68 7.99
N ILE A 113 -6.29 -7.29 7.35
CA ILE A 113 -5.23 -8.04 8.05
C ILE A 113 -4.51 -7.13 9.06
N LYS A 114 -4.21 -5.88 8.71
CA LYS A 114 -3.55 -4.95 9.64
C LYS A 114 -4.44 -4.61 10.82
N TYR A 115 -5.73 -4.36 10.57
CA TYR A 115 -6.69 -4.09 11.65
C TYR A 115 -6.85 -5.29 12.60
N ALA A 116 -6.92 -6.50 12.05
CA ALA A 116 -7.04 -7.73 12.84
C ALA A 116 -5.76 -8.06 13.61
N ALA A 117 -4.58 -7.79 13.05
CA ALA A 117 -3.31 -8.06 13.71
C ALA A 117 -3.00 -7.10 14.88
N ASN A 118 -3.61 -5.90 14.87
CA ASN A 118 -3.44 -4.91 15.93
C ASN A 118 -4.52 -5.02 17.04
N ALA A 119 -5.59 -5.80 16.83
CA ALA A 119 -6.71 -5.97 17.75
C ALA A 119 -6.47 -7.14 18.72
#